data_AF-B6FY50-F1
#
_entry.id   AF-B6FY50-F1
#
_cell.length_a   1.000
_cell.length_b   1.000
_cell.length_c   1.000
_cell.angle_alpha   90.00
_cell.angle_beta   90.00
_cell.angle_gamma   90.00
#
_symmetry.space_group_name_H-M   'P 1'
#
loop_
_entity.id
_entity.type
_entity.pdbx_description
1 polymer ?
#
loop_
_entity_poly.entity_id
_entity_poly.type
_entity_poly.pdbx_seq_one_letter_code
_entity_poly.pdbx_strand_id
1 'polypeptide(L)'
;MEEIVMRRLAIKSFHIEEVEMGSTVALKGKKLLLNKNRVQELIDADDLITDIKLEVIEPKAKNPADYDREINTIMDIIPISTKVLGTLGEGLTHTLTGVYVMLTGVDEDGRQMHEFGSSEGRLAEQMVLGKCGTPSENDYIIHMDVTIKGGLPYDRHLPNACFKACDDFIQDIRAILKREDGRHASESHEFFDKVRPGGKKVVIVKQIAGQGAMYDNQLFSDEPSGFEGGTSIIDMCNMPMILSPNEYRDGALRALV
;
A
#
# COMPACT_ATOMS: atom_id res chain seq x y z
N MET A 1 -3.60 -36.18 -18.06
CA MET A 1 -4.68 -35.18 -18.24
C MET A 1 -4.03 -33.83 -18.42
N GLU A 2 -4.59 -32.99 -19.28
CA GLU A 2 -4.06 -31.66 -19.60
C GLU A 2 -4.31 -30.68 -18.45
N GLU A 3 -3.47 -29.64 -18.32
CA GLU A 3 -3.69 -28.58 -17.33
C GLU A 3 -4.94 -27.76 -17.70
N ILE A 4 -5.77 -27.43 -16.71
CA ILE A 4 -6.95 -26.59 -16.90
C ILE A 4 -6.62 -25.19 -16.38
N VAL A 5 -6.65 -24.20 -17.27
CA VAL A 5 -6.48 -22.79 -16.89
C VAL A 5 -7.82 -22.27 -16.36
N MET A 6 -7.84 -21.86 -15.09
CA MET A 6 -9.03 -21.33 -14.43
C MET A 6 -9.15 -19.82 -14.67
N ARG A 7 -8.04 -19.09 -14.46
CA ARG A 7 -7.99 -17.63 -14.52
C ARG A 7 -6.65 -17.16 -15.08
N ARG A 8 -6.65 -15.96 -15.66
CA ARG A 8 -5.45 -15.24 -16.11
C ARG A 8 -5.43 -13.86 -15.46
N LEU A 9 -4.29 -13.52 -14.88
CA LEU A 9 -3.97 -12.20 -14.36
C LEU A 9 -2.80 -11.63 -15.16
N ALA A 10 -2.96 -10.43 -15.69
CA ALA A 10 -1.87 -9.65 -16.26
C ALA A 10 -1.55 -8.48 -15.34
N ILE A 11 -0.28 -8.31 -15.00
CA ILE A 11 0.21 -7.15 -14.24
C ILE A 11 1.15 -6.36 -15.15
N LYS A 12 0.86 -5.07 -15.32
CA LYS A 12 1.66 -4.14 -16.11
C LYS A 12 2.24 -3.05 -15.23
N SER A 13 3.54 -2.89 -15.31
CA SER A 13 4.28 -1.95 -14.47
C SER A 13 4.58 -0.66 -15.22
N PHE A 14 4.49 0.48 -14.55
CA PHE A 14 4.84 1.80 -15.05
C PHE A 14 5.92 2.39 -14.15
N HIS A 15 7.16 2.39 -14.63
CA HIS A 15 8.30 2.84 -13.83
C HIS A 15 8.38 4.36 -13.72
N ILE A 16 8.56 4.85 -12.49
CA ILE A 16 8.72 6.26 -12.15
C ILE A 16 10.19 6.57 -11.88
N GLU A 17 10.68 7.66 -12.48
CA GLU A 17 12.05 8.18 -12.31
C GLU A 17 12.09 9.52 -11.57
N GLU A 18 10.92 10.16 -11.42
CA GLU A 18 10.81 11.47 -10.79
C GLU A 18 9.43 11.64 -10.14
N VAL A 19 9.42 12.14 -8.90
CA VAL A 19 8.19 12.50 -8.18
C VAL A 19 8.30 13.96 -7.76
N GLU A 20 7.26 14.76 -8.04
CA GLU A 20 7.23 16.17 -7.66
C GLU A 20 5.89 16.58 -7.07
N MET A 21 5.93 17.57 -6.17
CA MET A 21 4.74 18.26 -5.68
C MET A 21 4.26 19.29 -6.70
N GLY A 22 3.00 19.19 -7.09
CA GLY A 22 2.30 20.12 -7.97
C GLY A 22 0.94 20.52 -7.40
N SER A 23 0.05 20.98 -8.29
CA SER A 23 -1.33 21.38 -7.95
C SER A 23 -2.39 20.36 -8.37
N THR A 24 -2.00 19.33 -9.11
CA THR A 24 -2.89 18.28 -9.63
C THR A 24 -2.12 16.97 -9.73
N VAL A 25 -2.80 15.85 -9.49
CA VAL A 25 -2.21 14.53 -9.72
C VAL A 25 -2.14 14.26 -11.22
N ALA A 26 -0.95 13.90 -11.72
CA ALA A 26 -0.76 13.57 -13.12
C ALA A 26 0.43 12.62 -13.31
N LEU A 27 0.31 11.73 -14.29
CA LEU A 27 1.40 10.89 -14.75
C LEU A 27 1.85 11.38 -16.13
N LYS A 28 3.11 11.83 -16.23
CA LYS A 28 3.70 12.36 -17.46
C LYS A 28 4.91 11.54 -17.85
N GLY A 29 4.68 10.48 -18.61
CA GLY A 29 5.73 9.49 -18.90
C GLY A 29 6.18 8.83 -17.59
N LYS A 30 7.44 9.02 -17.21
CA LYS A 30 8.02 8.47 -15.98
C LYS A 30 8.03 9.45 -14.80
N LYS A 31 7.32 10.58 -14.91
CA LYS A 31 7.20 11.60 -13.87
C LYS A 31 5.82 11.57 -13.23
N LEU A 32 5.77 11.40 -11.91
CA LEU A 32 4.55 11.47 -11.11
C LEU A 32 4.44 12.86 -10.44
N LEU A 33 3.36 13.58 -10.73
CA LEU A 33 3.01 14.82 -10.04
C LEU A 33 1.96 14.53 -8.97
N LEU A 34 2.17 15.04 -7.77
CA LEU A 34 1.27 14.90 -6.63
C LEU A 34 0.51 16.22 -6.37
N ASN A 35 -0.72 16.16 -5.89
CA ASN A 35 -1.48 17.35 -5.51
C ASN A 35 -1.30 17.65 -4.02
N LYS A 36 -0.47 18.65 -3.70
CA LYS A 36 -0.25 19.06 -2.30
C LYS A 36 -1.52 19.62 -1.62
N ASN A 37 -2.48 20.13 -2.40
CA ASN A 37 -3.69 20.72 -1.84
C ASN A 37 -4.68 19.67 -1.34
N ARG A 38 -4.47 18.38 -1.67
CA ARG A 38 -5.31 17.28 -1.23
C ARG A 38 -5.27 17.05 0.28
N VAL A 39 -4.18 17.46 0.93
CA VAL A 39 -3.94 17.29 2.38
C VAL A 39 -5.09 17.84 3.22
N GLN A 40 -5.53 19.07 2.96
CA GLN A 40 -6.61 19.67 3.76
C GLN A 40 -7.93 18.91 3.61
N GLU A 41 -8.25 18.46 2.40
CA GLU A 41 -9.48 17.70 2.15
C GLU A 41 -9.47 16.33 2.86
N LEU A 42 -8.29 15.73 3.06
CA LEU A 42 -8.14 14.48 3.82
C LEU A 42 -8.30 14.71 5.32
N ILE A 43 -7.74 15.80 5.85
CA ILE A 43 -7.91 16.21 7.26
C ILE A 43 -9.40 16.49 7.54
N ASP A 44 -10.06 17.25 6.66
CA ASP A 44 -11.47 17.63 6.84
C ASP A 44 -12.44 16.44 6.69
N ALA A 45 -12.00 15.32 6.12
CA ALA A 45 -12.82 14.14 5.87
C ALA A 45 -12.96 13.20 7.08
N ASP A 46 -12.09 13.30 8.08
CA ASP A 46 -12.12 12.44 9.26
C ASP A 46 -11.80 13.24 10.54
N ASP A 47 -12.77 13.31 11.45
CA ASP A 47 -12.65 14.05 12.71
C ASP A 47 -11.51 13.53 13.60
N LEU A 48 -10.96 12.32 13.40
CA LEU A 48 -9.85 11.81 14.19
C LEU A 48 -8.50 12.41 13.76
N ILE A 49 -8.38 12.93 12.54
CA ILE A 49 -7.13 13.45 11.99
C ILE A 49 -7.00 14.93 12.32
N THR A 50 -5.84 15.34 12.83
CA THR A 50 -5.58 16.74 13.20
C THR A 50 -4.52 17.40 12.34
N ASP A 51 -3.59 16.62 11.78
CA ASP A 51 -2.59 17.09 10.81
C ASP A 51 -2.17 15.95 9.87
N ILE A 52 -1.80 16.31 8.64
CA ILE A 52 -1.14 15.41 7.70
C ILE A 52 0.02 16.17 7.06
N LYS A 53 1.24 15.65 7.21
CA LYS A 53 2.41 16.14 6.47
C LYS A 53 2.67 15.21 5.29
N LEU A 54 2.74 15.79 4.10
CA LEU A 54 3.01 15.06 2.87
C LEU A 54 4.33 15.55 2.26
N GLU A 55 5.29 14.65 2.16
CA GLU A 55 6.63 14.93 1.65
C GLU A 55 7.05 13.91 0.58
N VAL A 56 8.01 14.30 -0.26
CA VAL A 56 8.69 13.38 -1.17
C VAL A 56 10.12 13.22 -0.69
N ILE A 57 10.50 11.98 -0.40
CA ILE A 57 11.87 11.61 -0.07
C ILE A 57 12.52 11.11 -1.36
N GLU A 58 13.61 11.75 -1.76
CA GLU A 58 14.35 11.33 -2.95
C GLU A 58 15.03 9.97 -2.73
N PRO A 59 15.34 9.21 -3.79
CA PRO A 59 16.03 7.94 -3.68
C PRO A 59 17.33 8.06 -2.90
N LYS A 60 17.61 7.09 -2.02
CA LYS A 60 18.83 7.07 -1.19
C LYS A 60 20.11 7.16 -2.04
N ALA A 61 20.13 6.51 -3.20
CA ALA A 61 21.25 6.55 -4.13
C ALA A 61 21.51 7.95 -4.72
N LYS A 62 20.47 8.80 -4.78
CA LYS A 62 20.54 10.18 -5.29
C LYS A 62 20.83 11.19 -4.17
N ASN A 63 20.13 11.07 -3.03
CA ASN A 63 20.26 11.97 -1.90
C ASN A 63 20.26 11.20 -0.56
N PRO A 64 21.42 10.66 -0.13
CA PRO A 64 21.51 9.90 1.10
C PRO A 64 21.12 10.69 2.36
N ALA A 65 21.32 12.01 2.35
CA ALA A 65 21.04 12.87 3.49
C ALA A 65 19.54 12.96 3.79
N ASP A 66 18.68 12.75 2.79
CA ASP A 66 17.23 12.72 3.00
C ASP A 66 16.78 11.58 3.92
N TYR A 67 17.59 10.53 4.11
CA TYR A 67 17.28 9.43 5.04
C TYR A 67 17.76 9.71 6.47
N ASP A 68 18.50 10.79 6.69
CA ASP A 68 18.85 11.30 8.02
C ASP A 68 17.75 12.24 8.54
N ARG A 69 16.55 11.67 8.74
CA ARG A 69 15.41 12.37 9.32
C ARG A 69 14.73 11.54 10.39
N GLU A 70 14.11 12.21 11.34
CA GLU A 70 13.20 11.57 12.29
C GLU A 70 11.87 11.30 11.61
N ILE A 71 11.34 10.10 11.87
CA ILE A 71 10.02 9.65 11.44
C ILE A 71 9.24 9.14 12.65
N ASN A 72 7.92 9.26 12.59
CA ASN A 72 7.04 8.49 13.47
C ASN A 72 7.03 7.02 13.05
N THR A 73 6.37 6.18 13.83
CA THR A 73 6.19 4.77 13.54
C THR A 73 5.69 4.58 12.10
N ILE A 74 6.42 3.79 11.32
CA ILE A 74 6.02 3.29 10.01
C ILE A 74 4.88 2.31 10.22
N MET A 75 3.70 2.71 9.78
CA MET A 75 2.50 1.87 9.78
C MET A 75 2.48 0.95 8.56
N ASP A 76 2.96 1.42 7.40
CA ASP A 76 2.92 0.65 6.15
C ASP A 76 3.86 1.20 5.07
N ILE A 77 4.24 0.32 4.14
CA ILE A 77 4.90 0.65 2.87
C ILE A 77 4.03 0.12 1.73
N ILE A 78 3.35 1.05 1.07
CA ILE A 78 2.21 0.75 0.23
C ILE A 78 2.63 0.83 -1.25
N PRO A 79 2.49 -0.27 -2.02
CA PRO A 79 2.63 -0.21 -3.47
C PRO A 79 1.42 0.50 -4.09
N ILE A 80 1.65 1.25 -5.16
CA ILE A 80 0.58 1.96 -5.87
C ILE A 80 0.11 1.11 -7.05
N SER A 81 -1.03 0.46 -6.89
CA SER A 81 -1.60 -0.44 -7.90
C SER A 81 -3.09 -0.21 -8.07
N THR A 82 -3.63 -0.50 -9.26
CA THR A 82 -5.06 -0.39 -9.57
C THR A 82 -5.55 -1.49 -10.51
N LYS A 83 -6.77 -1.98 -10.26
CA LYS A 83 -7.49 -2.86 -11.19
C LYS A 83 -8.04 -2.07 -12.36
N VAL A 84 -7.56 -2.41 -13.55
CA VAL A 84 -8.07 -1.87 -14.82
C VAL A 84 -9.25 -2.67 -15.33
N LEU A 85 -9.17 -4.00 -15.23
CA LEU A 85 -10.21 -4.93 -15.69
C LEU A 85 -10.24 -6.16 -14.80
N GLY A 86 -11.45 -6.68 -14.54
CA GLY A 86 -11.66 -7.88 -13.72
C GLY A 86 -11.65 -7.57 -12.22
N THR A 87 -11.54 -8.61 -11.41
CA THR A 87 -11.42 -8.54 -9.95
C THR A 87 -10.02 -8.97 -9.51
N LEU A 88 -9.72 -8.85 -8.22
CA LEU A 88 -8.45 -9.33 -7.68
C LEU A 88 -8.20 -10.80 -8.07
N GLY A 89 -7.03 -11.07 -8.64
CA GLY A 89 -6.61 -12.39 -9.09
C GLY A 89 -6.95 -12.74 -10.54
N GLU A 90 -7.63 -11.86 -11.27
CA GLU A 90 -7.89 -12.04 -12.70
C GLU A 90 -7.96 -10.70 -13.47
N GLY A 91 -7.90 -10.78 -14.80
CA GLY A 91 -7.97 -9.59 -15.65
C GLY A 91 -6.64 -8.84 -15.71
N LEU A 92 -6.69 -7.51 -15.55
CA LEU A 92 -5.55 -6.61 -15.75
C LEU A 92 -5.37 -5.65 -14.57
N THR A 93 -4.14 -5.61 -14.06
CA THR A 93 -3.69 -4.69 -13.01
C THR A 93 -2.59 -3.80 -13.55
N HIS A 94 -2.66 -2.52 -13.26
CA HIS A 94 -1.55 -1.58 -13.44
C HIS A 94 -0.89 -1.33 -12.09
N THR A 95 0.43 -1.22 -12.06
CA THR A 95 1.21 -0.93 -10.86
C THR A 95 2.33 0.06 -11.16
N LEU A 96 2.65 0.95 -10.23
CA LEU A 96 3.84 1.78 -10.31
C LEU A 96 5.04 1.03 -9.74
N THR A 97 6.20 1.25 -10.34
CA THR A 97 7.51 0.89 -9.76
C THR A 97 8.40 2.11 -9.68
N GLY A 98 9.46 2.08 -8.87
CA GLY A 98 10.31 3.25 -8.64
C GLY A 98 9.74 4.27 -7.65
N VAL A 99 8.56 3.98 -7.07
CA VAL A 99 7.92 4.81 -6.04
C VAL A 99 7.04 3.96 -5.12
N TYR A 100 7.06 4.28 -3.82
CA TYR A 100 6.19 3.71 -2.79
C TYR A 100 5.59 4.82 -1.93
N VAL A 101 4.47 4.55 -1.26
CA VAL A 101 3.98 5.41 -0.18
C VAL A 101 4.43 4.84 1.16
N MET A 102 5.00 5.68 2.01
CA MET A 102 5.26 5.36 3.42
C MET A 102 4.25 6.09 4.28
N LEU A 103 3.46 5.34 5.04
CA LEU A 103 2.54 5.88 6.01
C LEU A 103 3.17 5.82 7.39
N THR A 104 3.26 6.96 8.07
CA THR A 104 3.65 7.03 9.49
C THR A 104 2.53 7.67 10.32
N GLY A 105 2.50 7.36 11.62
CA GLY A 105 1.42 7.83 12.48
C GLY A 105 1.82 8.07 13.93
N VAL A 106 1.23 9.12 14.51
CA VAL A 106 1.37 9.52 15.92
C VAL A 106 0.09 10.21 16.40
N ASP A 107 -0.19 10.23 17.70
CA ASP A 107 -1.22 11.10 18.27
C ASP A 107 -0.66 12.44 18.79
N GLU A 108 -1.55 13.37 19.13
CA GLU A 108 -1.17 14.68 19.67
C GLU A 108 -0.40 14.62 21.00
N ASP A 109 -0.51 13.51 21.75
CA ASP A 109 0.24 13.28 22.99
C ASP A 109 1.65 12.70 22.73
N GLY A 110 1.99 12.45 21.46
CA GLY A 110 3.25 11.84 21.03
C GLY A 110 3.26 10.32 21.11
N ARG A 111 2.11 9.69 21.39
CA ARG A 111 1.97 8.24 21.37
C ARG A 111 2.04 7.74 19.94
N GLN A 112 2.97 6.85 19.70
CA GLN A 112 3.23 6.28 18.39
C GLN A 112 2.16 5.25 18.00
N MET A 113 1.86 5.15 16.71
CA MET A 113 0.87 4.20 16.16
C MET A 113 1.43 2.78 16.01
N HIS A 114 1.88 2.17 17.12
CA HIS A 114 2.25 0.75 17.19
C HIS A 114 1.64 0.06 18.41
N GLU A 115 1.59 -1.27 18.40
CA GLU A 115 1.29 -2.08 19.59
C GLU A 115 2.51 -2.81 20.14
N PHE A 116 3.31 -3.44 19.28
CA PHE A 116 4.56 -4.09 19.67
C PHE A 116 5.63 -3.91 18.60
N GLY A 117 6.82 -3.51 19.04
CA GLY A 117 7.86 -3.06 18.13
C GLY A 117 7.60 -1.62 17.70
N SER A 118 8.65 -0.81 17.76
CA SER A 118 8.63 0.61 17.45
C SER A 118 9.51 0.85 16.25
N SER A 119 9.03 1.63 15.29
CA SER A 119 9.79 2.02 14.09
C SER A 119 9.94 3.54 13.97
N GLU A 120 9.61 4.30 15.02
CA GLU A 120 9.95 5.72 15.11
C GLU A 120 11.45 5.93 15.33
N GLY A 121 11.92 7.13 14.98
CA GLY A 121 13.32 7.50 15.08
C GLY A 121 13.92 7.75 13.71
N ARG A 122 15.20 7.44 13.52
CA ARG A 122 15.93 7.80 12.30
C ARG A 122 15.59 6.84 11.15
N LEU A 123 15.05 7.36 10.05
CA LEU A 123 14.61 6.55 8.91
C LEU A 123 15.69 5.59 8.39
N ALA A 124 16.95 6.06 8.30
CA ALA A 124 18.08 5.24 7.88
C ALA A 124 18.37 4.02 8.78
N GLU A 125 17.94 4.06 10.05
CA GLU A 125 18.11 2.99 11.04
C GLU A 125 16.89 2.06 11.06
N GLN A 126 15.70 2.61 10.80
CA GLN A 126 14.43 1.90 10.90
C GLN A 126 14.03 1.15 9.62
N MET A 127 14.51 1.57 8.44
CA MET A 127 14.15 0.94 7.18
C MET A 127 15.34 0.29 6.46
N VAL A 128 15.24 -1.03 6.27
CA VAL A 128 16.15 -1.78 5.41
C VAL A 128 15.61 -1.76 3.97
N LEU A 129 16.28 -1.01 3.10
CA LEU A 129 15.92 -0.89 1.68
C LEU A 129 16.26 -2.14 0.86
N GLY A 130 15.59 -2.30 -0.29
CA GLY A 130 15.87 -3.34 -1.27
C GLY A 130 15.45 -4.75 -0.84
N LYS A 131 14.47 -4.87 0.07
CA LYS A 131 13.86 -6.15 0.45
C LYS A 131 12.46 -6.26 -0.14
N CYS A 132 11.94 -7.48 -0.21
CA CYS A 132 10.54 -7.66 -0.58
C CYS A 132 9.64 -6.88 0.40
N GLY A 133 8.88 -5.93 -0.12
CA GLY A 133 8.01 -5.06 0.69
C GLY A 133 8.67 -3.76 1.18
N THR A 134 9.92 -3.47 0.81
CA THR A 134 10.55 -2.15 1.07
C THR A 134 11.06 -1.52 -0.21
N PRO A 135 11.14 -0.17 -0.28
CA PRO A 135 11.65 0.53 -1.45
C PRO A 135 13.13 0.17 -1.70
N SER A 136 13.55 0.18 -2.96
CA SER A 136 14.95 0.09 -3.34
C SER A 136 15.70 1.40 -3.01
N GLU A 137 17.03 1.39 -3.08
CA GLU A 137 17.82 2.62 -2.94
C GLU A 137 17.60 3.62 -4.08
N ASN A 138 16.98 3.19 -5.18
CA ASN A 138 16.66 4.01 -6.35
C ASN A 138 15.19 4.45 -6.40
N ASP A 139 14.37 4.04 -5.43
CA ASP A 139 12.94 4.34 -5.43
C ASP A 139 12.65 5.61 -4.62
N TYR A 140 11.70 6.41 -5.09
CA TYR A 140 11.16 7.52 -4.32
C TYR A 140 10.22 7.01 -3.23
N ILE A 141 10.13 7.75 -2.13
CA ILE A 141 9.11 7.52 -1.09
C ILE A 141 8.21 8.74 -1.01
N ILE A 142 6.91 8.54 -1.18
CA ILE A 142 5.88 9.52 -0.84
C ILE A 142 5.57 9.31 0.63
N HIS A 143 6.06 10.19 1.48
CA HIS A 143 5.89 10.07 2.93
C HIS A 143 4.64 10.84 3.37
N MET A 144 3.66 10.12 3.89
CA MET A 144 2.48 10.67 4.54
C MET A 144 2.59 10.42 6.04
N ASP A 145 2.78 11.48 6.82
CA ASP A 145 2.83 11.45 8.28
C ASP A 145 1.53 12.00 8.85
N VAL A 146 0.76 11.13 9.52
CA VAL A 146 -0.58 11.46 10.03
C VAL A 146 -0.51 11.69 11.53
N THR A 147 -1.02 12.84 11.98
CA THR A 147 -1.27 13.12 13.39
C THR A 147 -2.76 12.97 13.69
N ILE A 148 -3.09 12.18 14.70
CA ILE A 148 -4.47 11.96 15.15
C ILE A 148 -4.72 12.55 16.54
N LYS A 149 -6.00 12.72 16.91
CA LYS A 149 -6.41 13.25 18.22
C LYS A 149 -5.83 12.45 19.38
N GLY A 150 -5.23 13.18 20.33
CA GLY A 150 -4.72 12.62 21.59
C GLY A 150 -5.83 12.33 22.62
N GLY A 151 -5.47 11.68 23.71
CA GLY A 151 -6.35 11.42 24.85
C GLY A 151 -7.47 10.40 24.60
N LEU A 152 -7.51 9.77 23.42
CA LEU A 152 -8.50 8.76 23.08
C LEU A 152 -8.05 7.35 23.50
N PRO A 153 -8.98 6.43 23.81
CA PRO A 153 -8.66 5.01 23.94
C PRO A 153 -8.02 4.50 22.65
N TYR A 154 -6.92 3.78 22.79
CA TYR A 154 -6.22 3.22 21.64
C TYR A 154 -6.93 1.96 21.16
N ASP A 155 -7.79 2.17 20.18
CA ASP A 155 -8.51 1.13 19.48
C ASP A 155 -8.28 1.24 17.97
N ARG A 156 -8.83 0.30 17.21
CA ARG A 156 -8.62 0.18 15.77
C ARG A 156 -9.09 1.40 14.94
N HIS A 157 -9.98 2.25 15.47
CA HIS A 157 -10.47 3.39 14.70
C HIS A 157 -9.37 4.41 14.45
N LEU A 158 -8.45 4.55 15.40
CA LEU A 158 -7.30 5.45 15.32
C LEU A 158 -6.40 5.13 14.11
N PRO A 159 -5.80 3.95 13.99
CA PRO A 159 -4.98 3.64 12.82
C PRO A 159 -5.79 3.46 11.54
N ASN A 160 -7.04 2.98 11.62
CA ASN A 160 -7.90 2.87 10.44
C ASN A 160 -8.15 4.24 9.79
N ALA A 161 -8.25 5.33 10.57
CA ALA A 161 -8.34 6.68 10.02
C ALA A 161 -7.09 7.04 9.19
N CYS A 162 -5.89 6.74 9.69
CA CYS A 162 -4.63 6.94 8.95
C CYS A 162 -4.60 6.12 7.65
N PHE A 163 -4.95 4.83 7.72
CA PHE A 163 -4.97 3.95 6.56
C PHE A 163 -5.97 4.40 5.50
N LYS A 164 -7.17 4.82 5.93
CA LYS A 164 -8.21 5.32 5.05
C LYS A 164 -7.79 6.62 4.36
N ALA A 165 -7.29 7.60 5.10
CA ALA A 165 -6.80 8.85 4.51
C ALA A 165 -5.65 8.62 3.52
N CYS A 166 -4.76 7.67 3.82
CA CYS A 166 -3.68 7.29 2.91
C CYS A 166 -4.21 6.61 1.64
N ASP A 167 -5.18 5.70 1.76
CA ASP A 167 -5.77 5.02 0.62
C ASP A 167 -6.56 5.99 -0.28
N ASP A 168 -7.30 6.92 0.32
CA ASP A 168 -8.03 8.00 -0.37
C ASP A 168 -7.08 8.91 -1.16
N PHE A 169 -5.89 9.20 -0.62
CA PHE A 169 -4.85 9.92 -1.34
C PHE A 169 -4.29 9.11 -2.51
N ILE A 170 -3.97 7.82 -2.27
CA ILE A 170 -3.45 6.92 -3.31
C ILE A 170 -4.48 6.75 -4.44
N GLN A 171 -5.78 6.82 -4.12
CA GLN A 171 -6.86 6.68 -5.09
C GLN A 171 -6.79 7.72 -6.21
N ASP A 172 -6.34 8.94 -5.93
CA ASP A 172 -6.15 9.97 -6.97
C ASP A 172 -5.07 9.54 -7.99
N ILE A 173 -4.01 8.88 -7.52
CA ILE A 173 -2.95 8.32 -8.36
C ILE A 173 -3.47 7.11 -9.15
N ARG A 174 -4.19 6.21 -8.49
CA ARG A 174 -4.81 5.03 -9.11
C ARG A 174 -5.77 5.43 -10.23
N ALA A 175 -6.57 6.48 -10.03
CA ALA A 175 -7.53 6.96 -11.03
C ALA A 175 -6.87 7.40 -12.35
N ILE A 176 -5.68 7.98 -12.29
CA ILE A 176 -4.87 8.33 -13.48
C ILE A 176 -4.21 7.08 -14.05
N LEU A 177 -3.56 6.27 -13.21
CA LEU A 177 -2.86 5.05 -13.62
C LEU A 177 -3.79 4.05 -14.33
N LYS A 178 -5.04 3.94 -13.90
CA LYS A 178 -6.07 3.07 -14.49
C LYS A 178 -6.38 3.42 -15.94
N ARG A 179 -6.15 4.68 -16.33
CA ARG A 179 -6.42 5.20 -17.68
C ARG A 179 -5.21 5.12 -18.62
N GLU A 180 -4.04 4.76 -18.09
CA GLU A 180 -2.84 4.64 -18.91
C GLU A 180 -2.98 3.56 -19.97
N ASP A 181 -2.35 3.79 -21.12
CA ASP A 181 -2.27 2.76 -22.16
C ASP A 181 -1.25 1.71 -21.75
N GLY A 182 -1.72 0.48 -21.51
CA GLY A 182 -0.86 -0.64 -21.14
C GLY A 182 0.21 -1.02 -22.18
N ARG A 183 0.26 -0.41 -23.37
CA ARG A 183 1.38 -0.54 -24.32
C ARG A 183 2.61 0.26 -23.90
N HIS A 184 2.46 1.27 -23.04
CA HIS A 184 3.55 2.08 -22.51
C HIS A 184 4.14 1.52 -21.21
N ALA A 185 3.64 0.36 -20.74
CA ALA A 185 4.17 -0.31 -19.57
C ALA A 185 5.65 -0.67 -19.76
N SER A 186 6.47 -0.43 -18.72
CA SER A 186 7.88 -0.80 -18.71
C SER A 186 8.07 -2.31 -18.60
N GLU A 187 7.14 -3.00 -17.93
CA GLU A 187 7.11 -4.46 -17.80
C GLU A 187 5.69 -4.99 -17.90
N SER A 188 5.55 -6.25 -18.34
CA SER A 188 4.27 -6.94 -18.40
C SER A 188 4.47 -8.41 -18.04
N HIS A 189 3.73 -8.87 -17.03
CA HIS A 189 3.81 -10.23 -16.51
C HIS A 189 2.44 -10.90 -16.57
N GLU A 190 2.38 -12.17 -16.96
CA GLU A 190 1.14 -12.95 -16.99
C GLU A 190 1.21 -14.14 -16.05
N PHE A 191 0.15 -14.31 -15.27
CA PHE A 191 0.02 -15.37 -14.29
C PHE A 191 -1.27 -16.15 -14.53
N PHE A 192 -1.13 -17.48 -14.53
CA PHE A 192 -2.24 -18.39 -14.79
C PHE A 192 -2.52 -19.20 -13.52
N ASP A 193 -3.77 -19.11 -13.05
CA ASP A 193 -4.30 -20.01 -12.04
C ASP A 193 -4.68 -21.33 -12.73
N LYS A 194 -4.04 -22.43 -12.35
CA LYS A 194 -4.12 -23.71 -13.08
C LYS A 194 -4.46 -24.86 -12.16
N VAL A 195 -5.39 -25.71 -12.61
CA VAL A 195 -5.68 -27.00 -12.00
C VAL A 195 -4.95 -28.10 -12.76
N ARG A 196 -4.28 -28.99 -12.03
CA ARG A 196 -3.58 -30.17 -12.56
C ARG A 196 -4.32 -31.45 -12.15
N PRO A 197 -5.20 -32.01 -13.00
CA PRO A 197 -5.95 -33.21 -12.65
C PRO A 197 -5.04 -34.39 -12.32
N GLY A 198 -5.27 -35.03 -11.16
CA GLY A 198 -4.41 -36.11 -10.64
C GLY A 198 -3.09 -35.65 -10.00
N GLY A 199 -2.79 -34.35 -10.03
CA GLY A 199 -1.63 -33.77 -9.34
C GLY A 199 -1.82 -33.71 -7.82
N LYS A 200 -0.70 -33.61 -7.09
CA LYS A 200 -0.73 -33.35 -5.64
C LYS A 200 -1.36 -31.96 -5.38
N LYS A 201 -2.27 -31.89 -4.42
CA LYS A 201 -2.82 -30.62 -3.92
C LYS A 201 -1.86 -30.06 -2.87
N VAL A 202 -1.38 -28.84 -3.07
CA VAL A 202 -0.48 -28.12 -2.16
C VAL A 202 -1.17 -26.83 -1.74
N VAL A 203 -1.14 -26.55 -0.43
CA VAL A 203 -1.64 -25.30 0.17
C VAL A 203 -0.49 -24.70 0.98
N ILE A 204 -0.28 -23.39 0.85
CA ILE A 204 0.61 -22.63 1.71
C ILE A 204 -0.24 -22.00 2.80
N VAL A 205 0.10 -22.27 4.06
CA VAL A 205 -0.62 -21.72 5.21
C VAL A 205 0.18 -20.54 5.75
N LYS A 206 -0.41 -19.34 5.70
CA LYS A 206 0.09 -18.13 6.37
C LYS A 206 -0.74 -17.91 7.63
N GLN A 207 -0.09 -17.96 8.79
CA GLN A 207 -0.71 -17.57 10.06
C GLN A 207 -0.45 -16.07 10.27
N ILE A 208 -1.48 -15.35 10.71
CA ILE A 208 -1.44 -13.92 10.97
C ILE A 208 -2.04 -13.65 12.35
N ALA A 209 -1.61 -12.56 12.98
CA ALA A 209 -2.31 -12.04 14.14
C ALA A 209 -3.73 -11.58 13.73
N GLY A 210 -4.68 -11.66 14.66
CA GLY A 210 -6.09 -11.38 14.41
C GLY A 210 -6.76 -10.73 15.62
N GLN A 211 -5.98 -9.95 16.37
CA GLN A 211 -6.42 -9.20 17.53
C GLN A 211 -5.41 -8.07 17.77
N GLY A 212 -5.91 -6.87 17.99
CA GLY A 212 -5.11 -5.67 18.21
C GLY A 212 -5.73 -4.48 17.50
N ALA A 213 -5.34 -3.27 17.88
CA ALA A 213 -5.67 -2.05 17.15
C ALA A 213 -4.86 -1.96 15.84
N MET A 214 -3.62 -2.46 15.85
CA MET A 214 -2.71 -2.42 14.69
C MET A 214 -2.61 -3.76 13.94
N TYR A 215 -2.81 -4.90 14.61
CA TYR A 215 -2.70 -6.24 14.01
C TYR A 215 -3.85 -6.70 13.11
N ASP A 216 -4.55 -5.78 12.47
CA ASP A 216 -5.61 -6.15 11.54
C ASP A 216 -5.03 -6.52 10.17
N ASN A 217 -5.70 -7.40 9.44
CA ASN A 217 -5.38 -7.65 8.04
C ASN A 217 -6.67 -7.50 7.26
N GLN A 218 -6.57 -6.82 6.12
CA GLN A 218 -7.70 -6.69 5.22
C GLN A 218 -7.58 -7.65 4.05
N LEU A 219 -8.73 -8.21 3.71
CA LEU A 219 -8.90 -9.08 2.56
C LEU A 219 -9.84 -8.45 1.53
N PHE A 220 -9.50 -8.61 0.26
CA PHE A 220 -10.36 -8.27 -0.88
C PHE A 220 -10.79 -6.81 -0.99
N SER A 221 -9.88 -5.87 -0.71
CA SER A 221 -10.09 -4.44 -0.97
C SER A 221 -10.40 -4.18 -2.46
N ASP A 222 -11.06 -3.06 -2.76
CA ASP A 222 -11.50 -2.72 -4.13
C ASP A 222 -10.32 -2.59 -5.10
N GLU A 223 -9.18 -2.10 -4.59
CA GLU A 223 -7.93 -1.95 -5.32
C GLU A 223 -6.84 -2.86 -4.72
N PRO A 224 -5.85 -3.32 -5.52
CA PRO A 224 -4.75 -4.14 -5.03
C PRO A 224 -3.99 -3.42 -3.92
N SER A 225 -3.84 -4.08 -2.77
CA SER A 225 -3.24 -3.48 -1.55
C SER A 225 -3.95 -2.20 -1.08
N GLY A 226 -5.23 -2.04 -1.41
CA GLY A 226 -6.08 -0.94 -0.95
C GLY A 226 -6.61 -1.12 0.48
N PHE A 227 -7.32 -0.12 0.98
CA PHE A 227 -8.04 -0.17 2.25
C PHE A 227 -9.56 -0.18 2.03
N GLU A 228 -10.05 0.66 1.11
CA GLU A 228 -11.48 0.75 0.82
C GLU A 228 -12.04 -0.57 0.27
N GLY A 229 -13.25 -0.93 0.68
CA GLY A 229 -13.89 -2.21 0.35
C GLY A 229 -13.30 -3.45 1.04
N GLY A 230 -12.17 -3.30 1.75
CA GLY A 230 -11.49 -4.39 2.42
C GLY A 230 -12.28 -4.95 3.60
N THR A 231 -12.26 -6.28 3.76
CA THR A 231 -12.85 -6.95 4.92
C THR A 231 -11.76 -7.28 5.95
N SER A 232 -11.90 -6.73 7.15
CA SER A 232 -11.06 -7.03 8.31
C SER A 232 -11.17 -8.50 8.71
N ILE A 233 -10.05 -9.17 8.95
CA ILE A 233 -10.05 -10.54 9.48
C ILE A 233 -10.64 -10.61 10.89
N ILE A 234 -10.52 -9.53 11.67
CA ILE A 234 -11.06 -9.43 13.02
C ILE A 234 -12.60 -9.43 12.94
N ASP A 235 -13.17 -8.66 12.01
CA ASP A 235 -14.61 -8.63 11.78
C ASP A 235 -15.16 -9.97 11.24
N MET A 236 -14.31 -10.76 10.56
CA MET A 236 -14.64 -12.14 10.19
C MET A 236 -14.44 -13.14 11.33
N CYS A 237 -14.20 -12.70 12.57
CA CYS A 237 -13.90 -13.57 13.71
C CYS A 237 -12.73 -14.53 13.46
N ASN A 238 -11.70 -14.08 12.72
CA ASN A 238 -10.52 -14.87 12.37
C ASN A 238 -10.84 -16.16 11.60
N MET A 239 -11.92 -16.15 10.81
CA MET A 239 -12.29 -17.28 9.96
C MET A 239 -11.19 -17.58 8.92
N PRO A 240 -10.74 -18.85 8.77
CA PRO A 240 -9.75 -19.19 7.77
C PRO A 240 -10.24 -18.92 6.35
N MET A 241 -9.42 -18.23 5.56
CA MET A 241 -9.70 -17.91 4.16
C MET A 241 -8.74 -18.62 3.22
N ILE A 242 -9.23 -18.97 2.04
CA ILE A 242 -8.43 -19.55 0.96
C ILE A 242 -8.34 -18.52 -0.15
N LEU A 243 -7.11 -18.14 -0.50
CA LEU A 243 -6.81 -17.30 -1.66
C LEU A 243 -6.19 -18.16 -2.76
N SER A 244 -6.58 -17.90 -3.99
CA SER A 244 -5.85 -18.36 -5.16
C SER A 244 -4.46 -17.71 -5.20
N PRO A 245 -3.48 -18.35 -5.87
CA PRO A 245 -2.16 -17.75 -6.05
C PRO A 245 -2.20 -16.39 -6.74
N ASN A 246 -3.19 -16.16 -7.61
CA ASN A 246 -3.33 -14.89 -8.29
C ASN A 246 -3.97 -13.82 -7.42
N GLU A 247 -4.97 -14.12 -6.59
CA GLU A 247 -5.53 -13.15 -5.62
C GLU A 247 -4.43 -12.64 -4.68
N TYR A 248 -3.59 -13.56 -4.16
CA TYR A 248 -2.46 -13.16 -3.31
C TYR A 248 -1.45 -12.25 -4.04
N ARG A 249 -1.11 -12.57 -5.30
CA ARG A 249 -0.22 -11.73 -6.13
C ARG A 249 -0.82 -10.38 -6.46
N ASP A 250 -2.13 -10.32 -6.62
CA ASP A 250 -2.89 -9.13 -6.98
C ASP A 250 -3.29 -8.31 -5.75
N GLY A 251 -2.58 -8.47 -4.63
CA GLY A 251 -2.76 -7.62 -3.45
C GLY A 251 -4.04 -7.86 -2.65
N ALA A 252 -4.66 -9.04 -2.75
CA ALA A 252 -5.90 -9.33 -2.02
C ALA A 252 -5.72 -9.45 -0.50
N LEU A 253 -4.49 -9.57 0.00
CA LEU A 253 -4.18 -9.52 1.43
C LEU A 253 -3.32 -8.29 1.69
N ARG A 254 -3.80 -7.39 2.53
CA ARG A 254 -3.05 -6.27 3.08
C ARG A 254 -2.86 -6.47 4.58
N ALA A 255 -1.60 -6.46 5.03
CA ALA A 255 -1.30 -6.42 6.44
C ALA A 255 -1.37 -4.97 6.90
N LEU A 256 -2.19 -4.69 7.90
CA LEU A 256 -2.12 -3.49 8.72
C LEU A 256 -1.28 -3.94 9.92
N VAL A 257 -0.15 -3.30 10.19
CA VAL A 257 0.88 -3.86 11.10
C VAL A 257 0.85 -3.17 12.44
#